data_AF-A0A4Y2RQC5-F1
#
_entry.id   AF-A0A4Y2RQC5-F1
#
_cell.length_a   1.000
_cell.length_b   1.000
_cell.length_c   1.000
_cell.angle_alpha   90.00
_cell.angle_beta   90.00
_cell.angle_gamma   90.00
#
_symmetry.space_group_name_H-M   'P 1'
#
loop_
_entity.id
_entity.type
_entity.pdbx_description
1 polymer ?
#
loop_
_entity_poly.entity_id
_entity_poly.type
_entity_poly.pdbx_seq_one_letter_code
_entity_poly.pdbx_strand_id
1 'polypeptide(L)'
;MKAANYLNIIADQLHPYMAFVFPTENGIFQQENTPYHKARIVLEWFEEHTDQFHLMSWPPNSPDLNLMEHIWDVMEWQLRVQTPPCPNISNFA
;
A
#
# COMPACT_ATOMS: atom_id res chain seq x y z
N MET A 1 9.31 -0.57 8.38
CA MET A 1 9.68 -1.66 7.44
C MET A 1 11.02 -1.32 6.77
N LYS A 2 11.85 -2.31 6.41
CA LYS A 2 13.08 -2.08 5.62
C LYS A 2 12.79 -2.27 4.14
N ALA A 3 13.54 -1.59 3.26
CA ALA A 3 13.39 -1.70 1.81
C ALA A 3 13.51 -3.14 1.29
N ALA A 4 14.44 -3.93 1.84
CA ALA A 4 14.60 -5.33 1.45
C ALA A 4 13.35 -6.19 1.77
N ASN A 5 12.71 -5.94 2.92
CA ASN A 5 11.49 -6.66 3.28
C ASN A 5 10.33 -6.26 2.36
N TYR A 6 10.27 -4.98 1.97
CA TYR A 6 9.28 -4.51 1.01
C TYR A 6 9.49 -5.16 -0.35
N LEU A 7 10.73 -5.21 -0.83
CA LEU A 7 11.08 -5.87 -2.09
C LEU A 7 10.64 -7.34 -2.10
N ASN A 8 10.82 -8.08 -1.01
CA ASN A 8 10.33 -9.46 -0.91
C ASN A 8 8.81 -9.53 -1.06
N ILE A 9 8.06 -8.60 -0.47
CA ILE A 9 6.59 -8.55 -0.65
C ILE A 9 6.24 -8.27 -2.12
N ILE A 10 6.96 -7.35 -2.77
CA ILE A 10 6.74 -7.02 -4.18
C ILE A 10 7.00 -8.23 -5.08
N ALA A 11 8.14 -8.89 -4.92
CA ALA A 11 8.52 -10.02 -5.74
C ALA A 11 7.67 -11.27 -5.47
N ASP A 12 7.41 -11.60 -4.20
CA ASP A 12 6.78 -12.88 -3.84
C ASP A 12 5.25 -12.83 -3.84
N GLN A 13 4.65 -11.64 -3.68
CA GLN A 13 3.20 -11.49 -3.53
C GLN A 13 2.60 -10.61 -4.62
N LEU A 14 3.10 -9.39 -4.78
CA LEU A 14 2.51 -8.45 -5.74
C LEU A 14 2.69 -8.93 -7.17
N HIS A 15 3.90 -9.37 -7.53
CA HIS A 15 4.22 -9.72 -8.91
C HIS A 15 3.38 -10.89 -9.46
N PRO A 16 3.24 -12.04 -8.77
CA PRO A 16 2.31 -13.09 -9.19
C PRO A 16 0.86 -12.62 -9.24
N TYR A 17 0.45 -11.77 -8.30
CA TYR A 17 -0.91 -11.22 -8.27
C TYR A 17 -1.19 -10.31 -9.47
N MET A 18 -0.24 -9.45 -9.85
CA MET A 18 -0.36 -8.58 -11.02
C MET A 18 -0.46 -9.40 -12.30
N ALA A 19 0.37 -10.44 -12.46
CA ALA A 19 0.29 -11.35 -13.60
C ALA A 19 -1.06 -12.08 -13.69
N PHE A 20 -1.65 -12.42 -12.53
CA PHE A 20 -2.97 -13.07 -12.46
C PHE A 20 -4.12 -12.12 -12.82
N VAL A 21 -4.12 -10.90 -12.27
CA VAL A 21 -5.21 -9.92 -12.46
C VAL A 21 -5.11 -9.19 -13.80
N PHE A 22 -3.89 -8.93 -14.28
CA PHE A 22 -3.60 -8.21 -15.52
C PHE A 22 -2.82 -9.10 -16.49
N PRO A 23 -3.44 -10.14 -17.06
CA PRO A 23 -2.76 -11.09 -17.96
C PRO A 23 -2.31 -10.44 -19.28
N THR A 24 -2.79 -9.24 -19.58
CA THR A 24 -2.39 -8.43 -20.74
C THR A 24 -1.28 -7.44 -20.43
N GLU A 25 -0.63 -7.56 -19.26
CA GLU A 25 0.56 -6.78 -18.88
C GLU A 25 0.35 -5.25 -18.86
N ASN A 26 -0.90 -4.82 -18.73
CA ASN A 26 -1.32 -3.42 -18.69
C ASN A 26 -1.65 -2.94 -17.27
N GLY A 27 -1.22 -3.70 -16.26
CA GLY A 27 -1.44 -3.36 -14.86
C GLY A 27 -0.71 -2.07 -14.49
N ILE A 28 -1.34 -1.26 -13.65
CA ILE A 28 -0.72 -0.06 -13.07
C ILE A 28 -0.70 -0.24 -11.56
N PHE A 29 0.49 -0.18 -10.98
CA PHE A 29 0.69 -0.26 -9.55
C PHE A 29 0.94 1.13 -8.97
N GLN A 30 0.21 1.49 -7.91
CA GLN A 30 0.37 2.73 -7.19
C GLN A 30 0.99 2.44 -5.82
N GLN A 31 2.02 3.19 -5.44
CA GLN A 31 2.61 3.14 -4.11
C GLN A 31 2.91 4.55 -3.58
N GLU A 32 2.97 4.70 -2.27
CA GLU A 32 3.32 5.97 -1.63
C GLU A 32 4.82 6.30 -1.77
N ASN A 33 5.15 7.59 -1.66
CA ASN A 33 6.52 8.11 -1.75
C ASN A 33 7.36 7.91 -0.46
N THR A 34 7.15 6.82 0.29
CA THR A 34 7.92 6.58 1.53
C THR A 34 9.40 6.27 1.22
N PRO A 35 10.34 6.57 2.14
CA PRO A 35 11.78 6.40 1.87
C PRO A 35 12.20 4.97 1.49
N TYR A 36 11.50 3.96 2.00
CA TYR A 36 11.80 2.56 1.70
C TYR A 36 11.16 2.08 0.39
N HIS A 37 10.05 2.68 -0.06
CA HIS A 37 9.49 2.43 -1.40
C HIS A 37 10.35 3.05 -2.51
N LYS A 38 11.01 4.18 -2.22
CA LYS A 38 11.93 4.86 -3.16
C LYS A 38 13.38 4.39 -3.02
N ALA A 39 13.63 3.35 -2.23
CA ALA A 39 14.97 2.79 -2.13
C ALA A 39 15.41 2.25 -3.49
N ARG A 40 16.70 2.43 -3.81
CA ARG A 40 17.27 2.07 -5.11
C ARG A 40 16.95 0.63 -5.51
N ILE A 41 17.10 -0.33 -4.59
CA ILE A 41 16.82 -1.76 -4.83
C ILE A 41 15.36 -2.05 -5.22
N VAL A 42 14.43 -1.21 -4.78
CA VAL A 42 13.00 -1.36 -5.08
C VAL A 42 12.71 -0.76 -6.45
N LEU A 43 13.27 0.41 -6.74
CA LEU A 43 13.10 1.08 -8.03
C LEU A 43 13.75 0.29 -9.16
N GLU A 44 14.97 -0.23 -8.96
CA GLU A 44 15.67 -1.10 -9.93
C GLU A 44 14.82 -2.33 -10.26
N TRP A 45 14.19 -2.97 -9.25
CA TRP A 45 13.31 -4.11 -9.49
C TRP A 45 12.08 -3.73 -10.34
N PHE A 46 11.46 -2.57 -10.11
CA PHE A 46 10.34 -2.11 -10.94
C PHE A 46 10.78 -1.76 -12.37
N GLU A 47 11.98 -1.22 -12.55
CA GLU A 47 12.54 -0.95 -13.88
C GLU A 47 12.77 -2.25 -14.67
N GLU A 48 13.27 -3.30 -13.99
CA GLU A 48 13.46 -4.64 -14.58
C GLU A 48 12.15 -5.32 -15.00
N HIS A 49 11.02 -5.00 -14.36
CA HIS A 49 9.71 -5.63 -14.59
C HIS A 49 8.68 -4.68 -15.24
N THR A 50 9.13 -3.57 -15.81
CA THR A 50 8.26 -2.54 -16.40
C THR A 50 7.41 -3.04 -17.57
N ASP A 51 7.86 -4.10 -18.24
CA ASP A 51 7.15 -4.76 -19.34
C ASP A 51 5.89 -5.49 -18.87
N GLN A 52 5.85 -5.93 -17.61
CA GLN A 52 4.76 -6.73 -17.05
C GLN A 52 3.69 -5.88 -16.36
N PHE A 53 4.10 -4.79 -15.72
CA PHE A 53 3.18 -3.79 -15.18
C PHE A 53 3.94 -2.50 -14.86
N HIS A 54 3.22 -1.38 -14.82
CA HIS A 54 3.83 -0.06 -14.68
C HIS A 54 3.69 0.47 -13.26
N LEU A 55 4.79 0.96 -12.71
CA LEU A 55 4.77 1.76 -11.48
C LEU A 55 4.27 3.18 -11.81
N MET A 56 3.18 3.61 -11.17
CA MET A 56 2.64 4.95 -11.33
C MET A 56 3.57 5.99 -10.70
N SER A 57 3.88 7.05 -11.46
CA SER A 57 4.57 8.22 -10.92
C SER A 57 3.61 8.98 -10.00
N TRP A 58 3.96 9.06 -8.72
CA TRP A 58 3.15 9.73 -7.71
C TRP A 58 3.77 11.07 -7.29
N PRO A 59 3.01 12.18 -7.28
CA PRO A 59 3.52 13.44 -6.77
C PRO A 59 3.84 13.36 -5.25
N PRO A 60 4.89 14.05 -4.78
CA PRO A 60 5.17 14.16 -3.35
C PRO A 60 4.07 14.98 -2.65
N ASN A 61 3.73 14.60 -1.41
CA ASN A 61 2.74 15.27 -0.54
C ASN A 61 1.29 15.27 -1.07
N SER A 62 0.85 14.21 -1.73
CA SER A 62 -0.56 14.00 -2.11
C SER A 62 -1.20 12.83 -1.36
N PRO A 63 -1.43 12.94 -0.04
CA PRO A 63 -2.13 11.91 0.74
C PRO A 63 -3.62 11.84 0.35
N ASP A 64 -4.19 12.95 -0.11
CA ASP A 64 -5.56 13.09 -0.60
C ASP A 64 -5.88 12.21 -1.81
N LEU A 65 -4.86 11.85 -2.58
CA LEU A 65 -4.99 11.01 -3.76
C LEU A 65 -4.77 9.52 -3.45
N ASN A 66 -4.35 9.14 -2.24
CA ASN A 66 -4.15 7.74 -1.90
C ASN A 66 -5.50 7.06 -1.58
N LEU A 67 -6.02 6.28 -2.53
CA LEU A 67 -7.24 5.49 -2.35
C LEU A 67 -7.19 4.57 -1.11
N MET A 68 -6.00 4.13 -0.69
CA MET A 68 -5.85 3.30 0.50
C MET A 68 -6.16 4.05 1.80
N GLU A 69 -5.84 5.34 1.90
CA GLU A 69 -6.19 6.15 3.08
C GLU A 69 -7.71 6.22 3.26
N HIS A 70 -8.44 6.45 2.16
CA HIS A 70 -9.89 6.49 2.20
C HIS A 70 -10.51 5.14 2.60
N ILE A 71 -9.96 4.02 2.11
CA ILE A 71 -10.42 2.68 2.51
C ILE A 71 -10.12 2.45 4.00
N TRP A 72 -8.94 2.88 4.48
CA TRP A 72 -8.56 2.75 5.88
C TRP A 72 -9.48 3.54 6.81
N ASP A 73 -9.84 4.77 6.42
CA ASP A 73 -10.81 5.61 7.14
C ASP A 73 -12.17 4.92 7.30
N VAL A 74 -12.67 4.32 6.20
CA VAL A 74 -13.95 3.57 6.22
C VAL A 74 -13.84 2.33 7.10
N MET A 75 -12.75 1.57 6.99
CA MET A 75 -12.51 0.39 7.82
C MET A 75 -12.42 0.76 9.30
N GLU A 76 -11.69 1.80 9.64
CA GLU A 76 -11.54 2.30 11.01
C GLU A 76 -12.90 2.78 11.56
N TRP A 77 -13.68 3.49 10.75
CA TRP A 77 -15.04 3.88 11.12
C TRP A 77 -15.93 2.67 11.40
N GLN A 78 -15.92 1.66 10.53
CA GLN A 78 -16.69 0.43 10.73
C GLN A 78 -16.25 -0.32 11.98
N LEU A 79 -14.95 -0.38 12.27
CA LEU A 79 -14.42 -0.99 13.49
C LEU A 79 -14.88 -0.25 14.75
N ARG A 80 -14.91 1.08 14.73
CA ARG A 80 -15.45 1.90 15.85
C ARG A 80 -16.94 1.68 16.08
N VAL A 81 -17.73 1.50 15.02
CA VAL A 81 -19.16 1.21 15.13
C VAL A 81 -19.40 -0.19 15.70
N GLN A 82 -18.60 -1.18 15.29
CA GLN A 82 -18.73 -2.57 15.75
C GLN A 82 -18.14 -2.81 17.15
N THR A 83 -17.19 -1.99 17.56
CA THR A 83 -16.56 -2.05 18.89
C THR A 83 -17.04 -0.86 19.70
N PRO A 84 -18.24 -0.91 20.33
CA PRO A 84 -18.68 0.18 21.17
C PRO A 84 -17.61 0.43 22.23
N PRO A 85 -17.26 1.70 22.52
CA PRO A 85 -16.30 1.99 23.57
C PRO A 85 -16.76 1.31 24.86
N CYS A 86 -15.86 0.58 25.52
CA CYS A 86 -16.15 0.00 26.83
C CYS A 86 -16.75 1.10 27.72
N PRO A 87 -17.95 0.91 28.31
CA PRO A 87 -18.53 1.92 29.16
C PRO A 87 -17.63 2.13 30.39
N ASN A 88 -17.00 3.31 30.42
CA ASN A 88 -16.39 4.01 31.55
C ASN A 88 -15.18 3.37 32.27
N ILE A 89 -14.01 4.00 32.10
CA ILE A 89 -12.98 4.13 33.16
C ILE A 89 -13.22 5.43 33.96
N SER A 90 -14.47 5.86 34.10
CA SER A 90 -14.87 7.03 34.88
C SER A 90 -15.53 6.59 36.18
N ASN A 91 -14.84 5.78 36.99
CA ASN A 91 -15.33 5.38 38.33
C ASN A 91 -14.21 4.96 39.30
N PHE A 92 -13.05 5.62 39.28
CA PHE A 92 -12.17 5.66 40.45
C PHE A 92 -11.56 7.06 40.61
N ALA A 93 -11.96 7.71 41.71
CA ALA A 93 -11.53 8.98 42.30
C ALA A 93 -12.08 10.27 41.70
#